data_AF-A0A956CJV6-F1
#
_entry.id   AF-A0A956CJV6-F1
#
_cell.length_a   1.000
_cell.length_b   1.000
_cell.length_c   1.000
_cell.angle_alpha   90.00
_cell.angle_beta   90.00
_cell.angle_gamma   90.00
#
_symmetry.space_group_name_H-M   'P 1'
#
loop_
_entity.id
_entity.type
_entity.pdbx_description
1 polymer ?
#
loop_
_entity_poly.entity_id
_entity_poly.type
_entity_poly.pdbx_seq_one_letter_code
_entity_poly.pdbx_strand_id
1 'polypeptide(L)'
;TGDTDNDGITNEQEVALELNPESSDSDGDGISDLGEVGDPNDPADSDMDGTIDALDEDSDNDGLTDAEEIELGFDPTSTDSDGDGIDDAEEAAALMMMHDGGTDAGTDGGVHDQDGATPGTDNDAGDNTANNGGGSFSGGGLAGSGCSVRTTRTAPHLALPTLLLALTAFRRRSRRP
;
A
#
# COMPACT_ATOMS: atom_id res chain seq x y z
N THR A 1 28.78 21.50 -20.10
CA THR A 1 27.50 21.28 -20.80
C THR A 1 27.56 20.00 -21.61
N GLY A 2 27.63 18.88 -20.90
CA GLY A 2 27.33 17.57 -21.45
C GLY A 2 26.02 17.09 -20.83
N ASP A 3 25.56 15.97 -21.33
CA ASP A 3 24.53 15.09 -20.74
C ASP A 3 25.17 13.71 -20.95
N THR A 4 25.75 13.13 -19.90
CA THR A 4 26.64 11.96 -20.06
C THR A 4 25.83 10.67 -20.25
N ASP A 5 24.80 10.47 -19.43
CA ASP A 5 23.90 9.32 -19.51
C ASP A 5 22.79 9.51 -20.54
N ASN A 6 22.56 10.73 -21.03
CA ASN A 6 21.57 11.08 -22.06
C ASN A 6 20.12 10.94 -21.57
N ASP A 7 19.88 11.23 -20.29
CA ASP A 7 18.55 11.21 -19.69
C ASP A 7 17.75 12.49 -20.02
N GLY A 8 18.44 13.58 -20.39
CA GLY A 8 17.86 14.88 -20.75
C GLY A 8 18.11 16.00 -19.73
N ILE A 9 18.72 15.69 -18.60
CA ILE A 9 19.30 16.66 -17.66
C ILE A 9 20.77 16.86 -18.04
N THR A 10 21.29 18.08 -17.91
CA THR A 10 22.72 18.32 -18.17
C THR A 10 23.55 18.07 -16.92
N ASN A 11 24.80 17.62 -17.07
CA ASN A 11 25.72 17.39 -15.94
C ASN A 11 25.90 18.62 -15.02
N GLU A 12 25.66 19.84 -15.53
CA GLU A 12 25.74 21.05 -14.70
C GLU A 12 24.50 21.21 -13.80
N GLN A 13 23.33 20.76 -14.26
CA GLN A 13 22.08 20.72 -13.49
C GLN A 13 22.10 19.55 -12.51
N GLU A 14 22.53 18.36 -12.93
CA GLU A 14 22.63 17.19 -12.06
C GLU A 14 23.54 17.48 -10.85
N VAL A 15 24.74 18.02 -11.09
CA VAL A 15 25.65 18.43 -10.00
C VAL A 15 25.07 19.51 -9.10
N ALA A 16 24.16 20.36 -9.60
CA ALA A 16 23.50 21.39 -8.80
C ALA A 16 22.37 20.82 -7.93
N LEU A 17 21.74 19.72 -8.38
CA LEU A 17 20.69 18.98 -7.69
C LEU A 17 21.24 17.81 -6.84
N GLU A 18 22.57 17.62 -6.84
CA GLU A 18 23.26 16.52 -6.16
C GLU A 18 23.00 15.12 -6.76
N LEU A 19 22.42 15.06 -7.96
CA LEU A 19 22.24 13.86 -8.77
C LEU A 19 23.58 13.33 -9.33
N ASN A 20 23.56 12.10 -9.82
CA ASN A 20 24.73 11.41 -10.36
C ASN A 20 24.82 11.57 -11.89
N PRO A 21 25.77 12.39 -12.42
CA PRO A 21 25.85 12.69 -13.85
C PRO A 21 26.25 11.55 -14.77
N GLU A 22 26.34 10.33 -14.28
CA GLU A 22 26.70 9.14 -15.06
C GLU A 22 25.61 8.06 -14.94
N SER A 23 24.48 8.38 -14.29
CA SER A 23 23.36 7.49 -14.02
C SER A 23 22.07 8.23 -14.30
N SER A 24 21.29 7.72 -15.25
CA SER A 24 19.98 8.28 -15.61
C SER A 24 18.89 8.06 -14.55
N ASP A 25 19.28 7.56 -13.38
CA ASP A 25 18.48 7.00 -12.29
C ASP A 25 19.43 7.00 -11.06
N SER A 26 19.33 8.04 -10.25
CA SER A 26 20.33 8.43 -9.25
C SER A 26 20.16 7.70 -7.92
N ASP A 27 18.94 7.42 -7.49
CA ASP A 27 18.60 6.58 -6.33
C ASP A 27 18.50 5.09 -6.68
N GLY A 28 18.21 4.75 -7.95
CA GLY A 28 18.19 3.37 -8.43
C GLY A 28 16.85 2.66 -8.20
N ASP A 29 15.75 3.41 -8.07
CA ASP A 29 14.41 2.88 -7.87
C ASP A 29 13.80 2.33 -9.19
N GLY A 30 14.32 2.76 -10.34
CA GLY A 30 13.88 2.36 -11.68
C GLY A 30 12.98 3.38 -12.39
N ILE A 31 12.74 4.53 -11.79
CA ILE A 31 12.36 5.77 -12.45
C ILE A 31 13.66 6.46 -12.94
N SER A 32 13.53 7.53 -13.71
CA SER A 32 14.70 8.23 -14.25
C SER A 32 14.71 9.64 -13.71
N ASP A 33 15.89 10.20 -13.44
CA ASP A 33 16.04 11.53 -12.84
C ASP A 33 15.17 12.59 -13.52
N LEU A 34 15.10 12.62 -14.86
CA LEU A 34 14.23 13.56 -15.59
C LEU A 34 12.74 13.43 -15.26
N GLY A 35 12.28 12.20 -15.01
CA GLY A 35 10.91 11.86 -14.64
C GLY A 35 10.55 12.39 -13.26
N GLU A 36 11.42 12.24 -12.28
CA GLU A 36 11.19 12.66 -10.89
C GLU A 36 11.49 14.13 -10.68
N VAL A 37 12.60 14.65 -11.22
CA VAL A 37 12.94 16.08 -11.12
C VAL A 37 11.84 16.95 -11.74
N GLY A 38 11.29 16.52 -12.88
CA GLY A 38 10.32 17.31 -13.65
C GLY A 38 10.94 18.59 -14.25
N ASP A 39 10.92 19.71 -13.50
CA ASP A 39 11.60 20.96 -13.89
C ASP A 39 12.90 21.12 -13.08
N PRO A 40 14.09 21.08 -13.73
CA PRO A 40 15.36 21.26 -13.02
C PRO A 40 15.55 22.60 -12.29
N ASN A 41 14.66 23.59 -12.50
CA ASN A 41 14.67 24.86 -11.76
C ASN A 41 13.76 24.85 -10.53
N ASP A 42 12.90 23.85 -10.40
CA ASP A 42 11.90 23.65 -9.34
C ASP A 42 11.71 22.14 -9.15
N PRO A 43 12.75 21.44 -8.63
CA PRO A 43 12.72 19.98 -8.49
C PRO A 43 11.59 19.56 -7.55
N ALA A 44 10.97 18.41 -7.84
CA ALA A 44 9.94 17.83 -6.99
C ALA A 44 10.54 17.33 -5.66
N ASP A 45 9.74 17.44 -4.61
CA ASP A 45 10.00 17.04 -3.22
C ASP A 45 8.61 16.81 -2.62
N SER A 46 8.11 15.59 -2.81
CA SER A 46 6.73 15.20 -2.59
C SER A 46 6.39 15.07 -1.10
N ASP A 47 7.31 14.53 -0.29
CA ASP A 47 7.18 14.41 1.17
C ASP A 47 7.66 15.66 1.96
N MET A 48 8.34 16.60 1.29
CA MET A 48 8.90 17.84 1.85
C MET A 48 9.98 17.61 2.93
N ASP A 49 10.73 16.51 2.85
CA ASP A 49 11.83 16.22 3.78
C ASP A 49 13.14 16.97 3.44
N GLY A 50 13.21 17.52 2.23
CA GLY A 50 14.34 18.29 1.70
C GLY A 50 15.29 17.49 0.81
N THR A 51 15.00 16.21 0.58
CA THR A 51 15.49 15.39 -0.53
C THR A 51 14.54 15.59 -1.71
N ILE A 52 15.05 15.54 -2.94
CA ILE A 52 14.19 15.62 -4.12
C ILE A 52 13.78 14.21 -4.50
N ASP A 53 12.62 14.05 -5.14
CA ASP A 53 12.06 12.75 -5.54
C ASP A 53 13.11 11.90 -6.29
N ALA A 54 13.92 12.50 -7.17
CA ALA A 54 14.99 11.82 -7.94
C ALA A 54 16.22 11.35 -7.13
N LEU A 55 16.19 11.53 -5.81
CA LEU A 55 17.20 11.06 -4.87
C LEU A 55 16.56 10.25 -3.72
N ASP A 56 15.26 9.96 -3.82
CA ASP A 56 14.49 9.27 -2.80
C ASP A 56 13.87 8.00 -3.38
N GLU A 57 14.03 6.89 -2.66
CA GLU A 57 13.48 5.60 -3.10
C GLU A 57 11.97 5.47 -2.76
N ASP A 58 11.43 6.40 -1.95
CA ASP A 58 10.05 6.47 -1.44
C ASP A 58 9.64 7.95 -1.35
N SER A 59 9.29 8.53 -2.51
CA SER A 59 9.09 9.96 -2.75
C SER A 59 8.03 10.61 -1.87
N ASP A 60 7.02 9.86 -1.43
CA ASP A 60 5.93 10.36 -0.59
C ASP A 60 5.96 9.83 0.86
N ASN A 61 6.88 8.89 1.15
CA ASN A 61 7.18 8.34 2.46
C ASN A 61 5.99 7.59 3.10
N ASP A 62 5.14 6.96 2.27
CA ASP A 62 4.02 6.15 2.71
C ASP A 62 4.45 4.73 3.17
N GLY A 63 5.65 4.32 2.79
CA GLY A 63 6.27 3.05 3.14
C GLY A 63 6.24 1.98 2.03
N LEU A 64 5.78 2.33 0.82
CA LEU A 64 6.07 1.63 -0.42
C LEU A 64 7.18 2.38 -1.17
N THR A 65 8.10 1.65 -1.79
CA THR A 65 9.05 2.33 -2.70
C THR A 65 8.34 2.73 -3.99
N ASP A 66 8.76 3.79 -4.64
CA ASP A 66 8.25 4.28 -5.93
C ASP A 66 8.14 3.15 -6.99
N ALA A 67 9.13 2.27 -7.00
CA ALA A 67 9.16 1.07 -7.85
C ALA A 67 8.01 0.08 -7.58
N GLU A 68 7.69 -0.14 -6.30
CA GLU A 68 6.60 -1.00 -5.85
C GLU A 68 5.24 -0.39 -6.18
N GLU A 69 5.10 0.93 -6.01
CA GLU A 69 3.90 1.67 -6.36
C GLU A 69 3.60 1.60 -7.85
N ILE A 70 4.61 1.78 -8.70
CA ILE A 70 4.47 1.61 -10.16
C ILE A 70 4.05 0.18 -10.52
N GLU A 71 4.58 -0.84 -9.83
CA GLU A 71 4.19 -2.25 -10.06
C GLU A 71 2.72 -2.51 -9.68
N LEU A 72 2.24 -1.86 -8.61
CA LEU A 72 0.86 -1.97 -8.12
C LEU A 72 -0.12 -1.05 -8.87
N GLY A 73 0.39 -0.01 -9.52
CA GLY A 73 -0.38 0.99 -10.26
C GLY A 73 -0.82 2.20 -9.44
N PHE A 74 -0.10 2.50 -8.36
CA PHE A 74 -0.20 3.71 -7.55
C PHE A 74 0.67 4.84 -8.14
N ASP A 75 0.53 6.05 -7.61
CA ASP A 75 1.24 7.28 -7.98
C ASP A 75 2.34 7.54 -6.95
N PRO A 76 3.63 7.45 -7.34
CA PRO A 76 4.75 7.51 -6.41
C PRO A 76 4.92 8.85 -5.67
N THR A 77 4.19 9.87 -6.11
CA THR A 77 4.27 11.22 -5.53
C THR A 77 3.12 11.52 -4.57
N SER A 78 2.31 10.52 -4.21
CA SER A 78 1.03 10.74 -3.56
C SER A 78 0.59 9.58 -2.68
N THR A 79 0.66 9.78 -1.36
CA THR A 79 0.34 8.77 -0.35
C THR A 79 -1.05 8.14 -0.44
N ASP A 80 -1.98 8.76 -1.17
CA ASP A 80 -3.37 8.31 -1.43
C ASP A 80 -3.70 8.61 -2.89
N SER A 81 -3.26 7.73 -3.79
CA SER A 81 -3.34 7.88 -5.25
C SER A 81 -4.75 8.13 -5.78
N ASP A 82 -5.77 7.53 -5.18
CA ASP A 82 -7.15 7.63 -5.65
C ASP A 82 -8.01 8.64 -4.86
N GLY A 83 -7.46 9.16 -3.76
CA GLY A 83 -8.03 10.22 -2.94
C GLY A 83 -9.21 9.77 -2.10
N ASP A 84 -9.32 8.49 -1.76
CA ASP A 84 -10.41 7.93 -0.98
C ASP A 84 -10.20 8.00 0.54
N GLY A 85 -8.98 8.34 0.96
CA GLY A 85 -8.55 8.52 2.35
C GLY A 85 -7.98 7.27 3.00
N ILE A 86 -7.56 6.27 2.21
CA ILE A 86 -6.73 5.14 2.62
C ILE A 86 -5.39 5.29 1.90
N ASP A 87 -4.28 5.16 2.64
CA ASP A 87 -2.96 5.32 2.06
C ASP A 87 -2.61 4.11 1.17
N ASP A 88 -1.78 4.30 0.14
CA ASP A 88 -1.51 3.28 -0.88
C ASP A 88 -0.84 2.03 -0.29
N ALA A 89 0.05 2.22 0.70
CA ALA A 89 0.61 1.13 1.52
C ALA A 89 -0.47 0.24 2.19
N GLU A 90 -1.52 0.85 2.77
CA GLU A 90 -2.65 0.13 3.36
C GLU A 90 -3.48 -0.60 2.30
N GLU A 91 -3.70 0.02 1.14
CA GLU A 91 -4.43 -0.58 0.02
C GLU A 91 -3.68 -1.78 -0.56
N ALA A 92 -2.36 -1.64 -0.77
CA ALA A 92 -1.46 -2.69 -1.22
C ALA A 92 -1.50 -3.90 -0.27
N ALA A 93 -1.41 -3.65 1.04
CA ALA A 93 -1.52 -4.68 2.06
C ALA A 93 -2.89 -5.37 2.01
N ALA A 94 -3.98 -4.63 1.82
CA ALA A 94 -5.32 -5.18 1.72
C ALA A 94 -5.52 -6.03 0.45
N LEU A 95 -4.92 -5.64 -0.68
CA LEU A 95 -4.94 -6.40 -1.93
C LEU A 95 -4.27 -7.77 -1.75
N MET A 96 -3.15 -7.82 -1.02
CA MET A 96 -2.46 -9.08 -0.70
C MET A 96 -3.29 -10.01 0.21
N MET A 97 -4.19 -9.47 1.04
CA MET A 97 -5.05 -10.27 1.92
C MET A 97 -6.22 -10.97 1.21
N MET A 98 -6.53 -10.64 -0.04
CA MET A 98 -7.64 -11.27 -0.76
C MET A 98 -7.28 -12.59 -1.47
N HIS A 99 -6.03 -13.07 -1.36
CA HIS A 99 -5.60 -14.38 -1.92
C HIS A 99 -5.75 -15.57 -0.94
N ASP A 100 -6.55 -15.46 0.12
CA ASP A 100 -6.82 -16.57 1.07
C ASP A 100 -8.21 -17.23 0.92
N GLY A 101 -8.90 -16.95 -0.19
CA GLY A 101 -10.15 -17.63 -0.58
C GLY A 101 -10.06 -19.17 -0.77
N GLY A 102 -8.99 -19.80 -0.28
CA GLY A 102 -8.83 -21.23 -0.08
C GLY A 102 -8.66 -21.62 1.39
N THR A 103 -9.29 -20.94 2.34
CA THR A 103 -9.65 -21.60 3.61
C THR A 103 -10.80 -22.57 3.36
N ASP A 104 -10.48 -23.75 2.82
CA ASP A 104 -11.36 -24.93 2.94
C ASP A 104 -11.25 -25.56 4.34
N ALA A 105 -11.03 -24.75 5.37
CA ALA A 105 -11.17 -25.18 6.76
C ALA A 105 -12.62 -25.01 7.22
N GLY A 106 -13.49 -25.84 6.62
CA GLY A 106 -14.61 -26.45 7.32
C GLY A 106 -16.00 -25.90 7.02
N THR A 107 -16.75 -26.63 6.19
CA THR A 107 -18.18 -26.83 6.45
C THR A 107 -18.61 -28.23 6.00
N ASP A 108 -19.17 -28.91 6.98
CA ASP A 108 -20.00 -30.11 6.99
C ASP A 108 -19.56 -31.44 6.35
N GLY A 109 -19.63 -32.46 7.18
CA GLY A 109 -19.77 -33.84 6.75
C GLY A 109 -21.01 -34.01 5.87
N GLY A 110 -20.77 -34.05 4.58
CA GLY A 110 -21.70 -34.57 3.58
C GLY A 110 -21.05 -35.77 2.91
N VAL A 111 -21.53 -36.95 3.25
CA VAL A 111 -21.29 -38.21 2.53
C VAL A 111 -21.34 -37.98 1.01
N HIS A 112 -20.19 -38.04 0.35
CA HIS A 112 -20.16 -38.41 -1.06
C HIS A 112 -19.39 -39.72 -1.17
N ASP A 113 -20.20 -40.77 -1.23
CA ASP A 113 -19.80 -42.10 -1.66
C ASP A 113 -19.06 -41.96 -2.99
N GLN A 114 -17.75 -42.08 -2.96
CA GLN A 114 -16.94 -42.22 -4.15
C GLN A 114 -16.47 -43.66 -4.20
N ASP A 115 -17.39 -44.50 -4.66
CA ASP A 115 -17.11 -45.70 -5.45
C ASP A 115 -16.09 -45.35 -6.54
N GLY A 116 -14.80 -45.40 -6.21
CA GLY A 116 -13.76 -44.86 -7.07
C GLY A 116 -12.42 -45.52 -6.82
N ALA A 117 -12.35 -46.81 -7.12
CA ALA A 117 -11.18 -47.67 -7.10
C ALA A 117 -9.84 -46.95 -7.35
N THR A 118 -8.96 -46.98 -6.35
CA THR A 118 -7.51 -47.05 -6.56
C THR A 118 -7.01 -48.42 -6.07
N PRO A 119 -6.64 -49.34 -6.98
CA PRO A 119 -5.88 -50.52 -6.62
C PRO A 119 -4.41 -50.10 -6.49
N GLY A 120 -3.90 -50.02 -5.27
CA GLY A 120 -2.46 -49.96 -5.05
C GLY A 120 -2.02 -49.14 -3.85
N THR A 121 -2.24 -49.66 -2.65
CA THR A 121 -1.14 -50.02 -1.73
C THR A 121 -1.73 -51.02 -0.75
N ASP A 122 -1.49 -52.29 -1.04
CA ASP A 122 -1.53 -53.38 -0.09
C ASP A 122 -0.59 -53.08 1.09
N ASN A 123 -1.18 -52.75 2.23
CA ASN A 123 -0.60 -53.04 3.55
C ASN A 123 -1.75 -53.34 4.51
N ASP A 124 -2.40 -54.47 4.25
CA ASP A 124 -3.19 -55.16 5.25
C ASP A 124 -2.22 -55.80 6.26
N ALA A 125 -1.73 -54.97 7.19
CA ALA A 125 -1.12 -55.43 8.43
C ALA A 125 -2.12 -55.08 9.54
N GLY A 126 -2.93 -56.08 9.87
CA GLY A 126 -4.11 -55.93 10.71
C GLY A 126 -3.88 -55.26 12.06
N ASP A 127 -4.94 -54.63 12.54
CA ASP A 127 -5.20 -54.55 13.95
C ASP A 127 -6.70 -54.71 14.21
N ASN A 128 -7.04 -55.89 14.72
CA ASN A 128 -8.33 -56.17 15.30
C ASN A 128 -8.31 -55.67 16.75
N THR A 129 -8.50 -54.37 16.96
CA THR A 129 -8.78 -53.82 18.29
C THR A 129 -10.28 -53.57 18.44
N ALA A 130 -10.99 -54.63 18.79
CA ALA A 130 -12.22 -54.52 19.56
C ALA A 130 -11.90 -53.78 20.88
N ASN A 131 -12.52 -52.62 21.12
CA ASN A 131 -12.73 -52.18 22.49
C ASN A 131 -14.08 -51.46 22.66
N ASN A 132 -14.86 -52.03 23.58
CA ASN A 132 -16.12 -51.52 24.09
C ASN A 132 -15.87 -50.37 25.07
N GLY A 133 -16.80 -49.41 25.11
CA GLY A 133 -16.97 -48.46 26.21
C GLY A 133 -17.73 -47.24 25.68
N GLY A 134 -19.01 -47.05 26.00
CA GLY A 134 -19.52 -46.95 27.36
C GLY A 134 -19.49 -45.47 27.74
N GLY A 135 -20.65 -44.81 27.65
CA GLY A 135 -20.77 -43.35 27.60
C GLY A 135 -20.54 -42.62 28.92
N SER A 136 -20.67 -41.29 28.88
CA SER A 136 -21.23 -40.53 29.99
C SER A 136 -21.58 -39.10 29.56
N PHE A 137 -22.85 -38.81 29.74
CA PHE A 137 -23.57 -37.54 29.68
C PHE A 137 -23.43 -36.86 31.05
N SER A 138 -23.10 -35.56 31.06
CA SER A 138 -23.36 -34.52 32.09
C SER A 138 -22.41 -33.34 31.75
N GLY A 139 -22.79 -32.07 31.67
CA GLY A 139 -23.88 -31.32 32.27
C GLY A 139 -23.31 -30.14 33.07
N GLY A 140 -23.68 -28.90 32.70
CA GLY A 140 -23.49 -27.65 33.48
C GLY A 140 -22.09 -27.01 33.41
N GLY A 141 -21.88 -25.71 33.18
CA GLY A 141 -22.73 -24.54 33.34
C GLY A 141 -22.19 -23.65 34.47
N LEU A 142 -21.42 -22.60 34.15
CA LEU A 142 -21.02 -21.47 35.02
C LEU A 142 -19.96 -20.62 34.27
N ALA A 143 -20.29 -19.44 33.73
CA ALA A 143 -20.46 -18.13 34.37
C ALA A 143 -19.21 -17.25 34.18
N GLY A 144 -19.41 -16.00 33.73
CA GLY A 144 -18.47 -14.91 33.96
C GLY A 144 -18.00 -14.13 32.74
N SER A 145 -18.92 -13.50 32.02
CA SER A 145 -18.61 -12.39 31.11
C SER A 145 -17.99 -11.22 31.89
N GLY A 146 -16.75 -10.86 31.55
CA GLY A 146 -16.07 -9.64 31.98
C GLY A 146 -15.42 -8.95 30.79
N CYS A 147 -16.22 -8.63 29.77
CA CYS A 147 -15.78 -7.83 28.63
C CYS A 147 -15.79 -6.36 29.04
N SER A 148 -14.62 -5.79 29.31
CA SER A 148 -14.43 -4.36 29.56
C SER A 148 -14.65 -3.58 28.27
N VAL A 149 -15.88 -3.13 28.04
CA VAL A 149 -16.22 -2.17 26.98
C VAL A 149 -15.75 -0.78 27.42
N ARG A 150 -14.61 -0.34 26.86
CA ARG A 150 -14.13 1.04 27.00
C ARG A 150 -14.96 1.94 26.09
N THR A 151 -15.98 2.58 26.68
CA THR A 151 -16.81 3.56 25.97
C THR A 151 -16.15 4.94 26.09
N THR A 152 -15.33 5.36 25.12
CA THR A 152 -15.01 6.78 24.94
C THR A 152 -16.05 7.37 23.99
N ARG A 153 -17.05 8.00 24.62
CA ARG A 153 -18.16 8.65 23.96
C ARG A 153 -17.78 10.10 23.61
N THR A 154 -18.06 10.47 22.37
CA THR A 154 -18.45 11.82 21.92
C THR A 154 -17.43 12.96 21.95
N ALA A 155 -16.85 13.27 20.79
CA ALA A 155 -16.43 14.63 20.42
C ALA A 155 -17.58 15.31 19.62
N PRO A 156 -18.07 16.50 20.02
CA PRO A 156 -19.03 17.24 19.22
C PRO A 156 -18.34 18.16 18.20
N HIS A 157 -18.65 17.90 16.93
CA HIS A 157 -19.21 18.86 15.97
C HIS A 157 -18.62 20.28 15.87
N LEU A 158 -17.98 20.52 14.71
CA LEU A 158 -18.17 21.67 13.82
C LEU A 158 -18.04 23.09 14.39
N ALA A 159 -16.93 23.76 14.05
CA ALA A 159 -16.89 25.21 13.87
C ALA A 159 -15.69 25.65 13.00
N LEU A 160 -15.89 25.77 11.68
CA LEU A 160 -15.10 26.68 10.84
C LEU A 160 -16.06 27.50 9.97
N PRO A 161 -16.11 28.83 10.16
CA PRO A 161 -16.64 29.70 9.14
C PRO A 161 -15.54 30.56 8.49
N THR A 162 -15.70 30.68 7.17
CA THR A 162 -15.48 31.87 6.34
C THR A 162 -14.06 32.17 5.83
N LEU A 163 -13.75 31.45 4.75
CA LEU A 163 -13.19 31.97 3.49
C LEU A 163 -13.53 33.46 3.24
N LEU A 164 -12.53 34.35 3.29
CA LEU A 164 -12.65 35.72 2.78
C LEU A 164 -11.99 35.79 1.39
N LEU A 165 -12.84 35.66 0.37
CA LEU A 165 -12.51 35.86 -1.03
C LEU A 165 -12.37 37.38 -1.30
N ALA A 166 -11.15 37.90 -1.44
CA ALA A 166 -10.91 39.27 -1.89
C ALA A 166 -10.53 39.28 -3.38
N LEU A 167 -11.55 39.27 -4.24
CA LEU A 167 -11.41 39.47 -5.68
C LEU A 167 -11.36 40.98 -6.02
N THR A 168 -10.44 41.33 -6.93
CA THR A 168 -10.46 42.47 -7.87
C THR A 168 -10.12 43.88 -7.36
N ALA A 169 -8.97 44.41 -7.80
CA ALA A 169 -8.89 45.37 -8.92
C ALA A 169 -7.57 46.16 -8.89
N PHE A 170 -6.59 45.82 -9.75
CA PHE A 170 -5.60 46.81 -10.18
C PHE A 170 -5.46 46.83 -11.70
N ARG A 171 -5.81 47.97 -12.26
CA ARG A 171 -6.03 48.25 -13.68
C ARG A 171 -4.77 48.04 -14.50
N ARG A 172 -4.88 47.25 -15.58
CA ARG A 172 -4.12 47.46 -16.81
C ARG A 172 -4.35 48.88 -17.32
N ARG A 173 -3.28 49.67 -17.52
CA ARG A 173 -3.31 50.82 -18.43
C ARG A 173 -2.33 50.53 -19.57
N SER A 174 -2.90 50.10 -20.69
CA SER A 174 -2.22 49.95 -21.96
C SER A 174 -2.04 51.30 -22.68
N ARG A 175 -0.84 51.46 -23.24
CA ARG A 175 -0.45 52.13 -24.50
C ARG A 175 -0.83 53.59 -24.75
N ARG A 176 0.19 54.38 -25.14
CA ARG A 176 0.28 55.37 -26.25
C ARG A 176 1.76 55.85 -26.34
N PRO A 177 2.28 56.43 -27.44
CA PRO A 177 1.61 57.09 -28.57
C PRO A 177 1.27 56.19 -29.77
#